data_AF-A0A3E4LJI2-F1
#
_entry.id   AF-A0A3E4LJI2-F1
#
_cell.length_a   1.000
_cell.length_b   1.000
_cell.length_c   1.000
_cell.angle_alpha   90.00
_cell.angle_beta   90.00
_cell.angle_gamma   90.00
#
_symmetry.space_group_name_H-M   'P 1'
#
loop_
_entity.id
_entity.type
_entity.pdbx_description
1 polymer ?
#
loop_
_entity_poly.entity_id
_entity_poly.type
_entity_poly.pdbx_seq_one_letter_code
_entity_poly.pdbx_strand_id
1 'polypeptide(L)'
;MKAGKELENYVQFVYQKLLDFMDEGAMVSSNVSVIGKSGVKHEFDVYYEFQHLNMRHRIAIECKDWNTPVSKGEVGEFLSKLNDLNNISGMMVAKSGYQEGAKQFAESNGIHLMETKDLPSLGEIVAGVIKEAFLPDEATQGAPFWTLMEIQSGEITGTYFSLPEGKPIVPFFYSKVIAEKMREKLLDAENWVVRGVSQYQLKGFVAQMEVLGVEAAVFYVPYWKEGETDVPMVIIPKEKLKEEYIY
;
A
#
# COMPACT_ATOMS: atom_id res chain seq x y z
N MET A 1 -12.89 1.17 -27.32
CA MET A 1 -11.88 1.93 -26.55
C MET A 1 -10.95 2.64 -27.52
N LYS A 2 -10.38 3.79 -27.15
CA LYS A 2 -9.26 4.39 -27.92
C LYS A 2 -8.07 3.40 -27.87
N ALA A 3 -7.28 3.33 -28.94
CA ALA A 3 -6.02 2.57 -28.93
C ALA A 3 -5.11 3.10 -27.80
N GLY A 4 -4.44 2.23 -27.05
CA GLY A 4 -3.56 2.59 -25.93
C GLY A 4 -4.22 2.66 -24.55
N LYS A 5 -5.52 2.91 -24.47
CA LYS A 5 -6.22 3.14 -23.19
C LYS A 5 -6.18 1.95 -22.22
N GLU A 6 -6.09 0.73 -22.73
CA GLU A 6 -5.97 -0.46 -21.88
C GLU A 6 -4.66 -0.46 -21.09
N LEU A 7 -3.54 -0.15 -21.76
CA LEU A 7 -2.24 -0.02 -21.13
C LEU A 7 -2.22 1.13 -20.12
N GLU A 8 -2.76 2.29 -20.48
CA GLU A 8 -2.85 3.46 -19.59
C GLU A 8 -3.60 3.13 -18.29
N ASN A 9 -4.78 2.48 -18.42
CA ASN A 9 -5.59 2.07 -17.28
C ASN A 9 -4.86 1.04 -16.40
N TYR A 10 -4.13 0.11 -17.02
CA TYR A 10 -3.37 -0.90 -16.30
C TYR A 10 -2.22 -0.29 -15.50
N VAL A 11 -1.44 0.61 -16.13
CA VAL A 11 -0.35 1.35 -15.48
C VAL A 11 -0.89 2.20 -14.34
N GLN A 12 -2.00 2.91 -14.54
CA GLN A 12 -2.66 3.67 -13.48
C GLN A 12 -3.05 2.77 -12.31
N PHE A 13 -3.67 1.61 -12.57
CA PHE A 13 -4.10 0.67 -11.54
C PHE A 13 -2.90 0.15 -10.73
N VAL A 14 -1.82 -0.27 -11.41
CA VAL A 14 -0.59 -0.76 -10.78
C VAL A 14 -0.03 0.30 -9.82
N TYR A 15 0.20 1.52 -10.31
CA TYR A 15 0.84 2.57 -9.51
C TYR A 15 -0.05 3.07 -8.38
N GLN A 16 -1.38 3.14 -8.58
CA GLN A 16 -2.29 3.44 -7.48
C GLN A 16 -2.18 2.39 -6.37
N LYS A 17 -2.13 1.09 -6.72
CA LYS A 17 -2.04 0.02 -5.72
C LYS A 17 -0.69 0.02 -4.99
N LEU A 18 0.40 0.27 -5.70
CA LEU A 18 1.73 0.38 -5.08
C LEU A 18 1.82 1.56 -4.12
N LEU A 19 1.23 2.70 -4.49
CA LEU A 19 1.19 3.88 -3.61
C LEU A 19 0.26 3.71 -2.41
N ASP A 20 -0.87 3.02 -2.59
CA ASP A 20 -1.75 2.63 -1.48
C ASP A 20 -1.00 1.77 -0.45
N PHE A 21 -0.03 0.94 -0.87
CA PHE A 21 0.79 0.14 0.05
C PHE A 21 1.78 0.95 0.86
N MET A 22 2.37 1.99 0.26
CA MET A 22 3.41 2.78 0.91
C MET A 22 2.85 3.83 1.87
N ASP A 23 1.51 3.97 1.96
CA ASP A 23 0.78 4.94 2.80
C ASP A 23 1.28 6.39 2.61
N GLU A 24 1.84 6.72 1.44
CA GLU A 24 2.44 8.03 1.16
C GLU A 24 1.38 9.11 0.86
N GLY A 25 0.10 8.85 1.12
CA GLY A 25 -1.01 9.77 0.85
C GLY A 25 -1.07 10.24 -0.62
N ALA A 26 -0.53 9.44 -1.53
CA ALA A 26 -0.31 9.84 -2.91
C ALA A 26 -1.60 9.77 -3.73
N MET A 27 -1.83 10.78 -4.59
CA MET A 27 -2.94 10.78 -5.53
C MET A 27 -2.45 10.42 -6.93
N VAL A 28 -2.98 9.34 -7.52
CA VAL A 28 -2.74 8.99 -8.93
C VAL A 28 -3.90 9.49 -9.78
N SER A 29 -3.58 10.20 -10.85
CA SER A 29 -4.56 10.75 -11.78
C SER A 29 -4.20 10.35 -13.22
N SER A 30 -5.21 10.00 -14.00
CA SER A 30 -5.08 9.72 -15.43
C SER A 30 -5.40 10.95 -16.27
N ASN A 31 -4.79 11.10 -17.44
CA ASN A 31 -5.07 12.18 -18.40
C ASN A 31 -4.92 13.58 -17.77
N VAL A 32 -3.85 13.77 -16.98
CA VAL A 32 -3.61 15.04 -16.30
C VAL A 32 -3.02 16.04 -17.26
N SER A 33 -3.54 17.26 -17.18
CA SER A 33 -3.04 18.42 -17.89
C SER A 33 -2.24 19.32 -16.97
N VAL A 34 -0.97 19.57 -17.30
CA VAL A 34 -0.09 20.45 -16.53
C VAL A 34 0.40 21.59 -17.42
N ILE A 35 0.32 22.82 -16.92
CA ILE A 35 0.83 24.00 -17.64
C ILE A 35 2.34 24.11 -17.39
N GLY A 36 3.11 24.11 -18.47
CA GLY A 36 4.56 24.29 -18.45
C GLY A 36 4.99 25.74 -18.26
N LYS A 37 6.30 25.95 -18.06
CA LYS A 37 6.93 27.27 -17.92
C LYS A 37 6.68 28.14 -19.16
N SER A 38 6.60 27.51 -20.32
CA SER A 38 6.28 28.16 -21.60
C SER A 38 4.83 28.65 -21.70
N GLY A 39 3.94 28.26 -20.77
CA GLY A 39 2.49 28.47 -20.86
C GLY A 39 1.76 27.40 -21.69
N VAL A 40 2.49 26.46 -22.30
CA VAL A 40 1.91 25.34 -23.04
C VAL A 40 1.32 24.31 -22.08
N LYS A 41 0.15 23.78 -22.46
CA LYS A 41 -0.52 22.70 -21.74
C LYS A 41 0.05 21.35 -22.20
N HIS A 42 0.63 20.59 -21.28
CA HIS A 42 1.12 19.23 -21.53
C HIS A 42 0.15 18.21 -20.96
N GLU A 43 -0.12 17.16 -21.72
CA GLU A 43 -0.94 16.03 -21.28
C GLU A 43 -0.06 14.79 -21.09
N PHE A 44 -0.32 14.08 -19.99
CA PHE A 44 0.33 12.83 -19.62
C PHE A 44 -0.71 11.75 -19.40
N ASP A 45 -0.38 10.52 -19.80
CA ASP A 45 -1.28 9.39 -19.69
C ASP A 45 -1.60 9.06 -18.23
N VAL A 46 -0.54 8.98 -17.40
CA VAL A 46 -0.64 8.83 -15.94
C VAL A 46 0.27 9.86 -15.27
N TYR A 47 -0.21 10.43 -14.17
CA TYR A 47 0.55 11.36 -13.34
C TYR A 47 0.23 11.08 -11.87
N TYR A 48 1.24 11.08 -11.03
CA TYR A 48 1.04 11.01 -9.59
C TYR A 48 2.02 11.88 -8.83
N GLU A 49 1.61 12.24 -7.62
CA GLU A 49 2.42 13.01 -6.70
C GLU A 49 2.25 12.54 -5.27
N PHE A 50 3.34 12.62 -4.52
CA PHE A 50 3.39 12.25 -3.12
C PHE A 50 4.36 13.15 -2.35
N GLN A 51 4.22 13.17 -1.03
CA GLN A 51 5.10 13.89 -0.13
C GLN A 51 5.97 12.89 0.61
N HIS A 52 7.29 13.03 0.48
CA HIS A 52 8.24 12.24 1.23
C HIS A 52 9.28 13.18 1.85
N LEU A 53 9.47 13.11 3.18
CA LEU A 53 10.38 14.00 3.92
C LEU A 53 10.17 15.50 3.63
N ASN A 54 8.91 15.95 3.55
CA ASN A 54 8.50 17.31 3.19
C ASN A 54 8.92 17.77 1.77
N MET A 55 9.28 16.84 0.90
CA MET A 55 9.54 17.11 -0.51
C MET A 55 8.39 16.58 -1.36
N ARG A 56 7.88 17.43 -2.26
CA ARG A 56 6.90 17.01 -3.27
C ARG A 56 7.62 16.28 -4.39
N HIS A 57 7.31 14.99 -4.55
CA HIS A 57 7.74 14.19 -5.68
C HIS A 57 6.62 14.15 -6.72
N ARG A 58 6.96 14.37 -7.99
CA ARG A 58 6.01 14.34 -9.11
C ARG A 58 6.54 13.41 -10.19
N ILE A 59 5.69 12.52 -10.66
CA ILE A 59 6.04 11.57 -11.70
C ILE A 59 4.99 11.65 -12.81
N ALA A 60 5.46 11.82 -14.03
CA ALA A 60 4.65 11.67 -15.24
C ALA A 60 5.02 10.37 -15.95
N ILE A 61 4.02 9.67 -16.46
CA ILE A 61 4.17 8.43 -17.22
C ILE A 61 3.53 8.59 -18.59
N GLU A 62 4.26 8.19 -19.63
CA GLU A 62 3.76 8.05 -21.00
C GLU A 62 3.68 6.56 -21.38
N CYS A 63 2.58 6.13 -21.98
CA CYS A 63 2.29 4.76 -22.37
C CYS A 63 2.35 4.61 -23.90
N LYS A 64 3.06 3.58 -24.38
CA LYS A 64 3.21 3.27 -25.81
C LYS A 64 2.76 1.84 -26.09
N ASP A 65 1.47 1.67 -26.37
CA ASP A 65 0.84 0.39 -26.76
C ASP A 65 1.03 0.12 -28.27
N TRP A 66 2.29 0.07 -28.69
CA TRP A 66 2.65 -0.16 -30.08
C TRP A 66 3.14 -1.59 -30.28
N ASN A 67 2.96 -2.12 -31.49
CA ASN A 67 3.51 -3.42 -31.90
C ASN A 67 4.97 -3.33 -32.40
N THR A 68 5.56 -2.14 -32.32
CA THR A 68 6.94 -1.86 -32.73
C THR A 68 7.68 -1.14 -31.62
N PRO A 69 9.01 -1.30 -31.50
CA PRO A 69 9.79 -0.61 -30.49
C PRO A 69 9.69 0.92 -30.60
N VAL A 70 9.61 1.58 -29.45
CA VAL A 70 9.57 3.05 -29.35
C VAL A 70 10.88 3.66 -29.83
N SER A 71 10.77 4.73 -30.60
CA SER A 71 11.93 5.41 -31.21
C SER A 71 12.56 6.44 -30.27
N LYS A 72 13.79 6.87 -30.59
CA LYS A 72 14.44 7.99 -29.90
C LYS A 72 13.63 9.29 -29.98
N GLY A 73 12.92 9.51 -31.09
CA GLY A 73 12.09 10.70 -31.31
C GLY A 73 10.98 10.83 -30.27
N GLU A 74 10.30 9.72 -29.97
CA GLU A 74 9.23 9.67 -28.96
C GLU A 74 9.75 9.96 -27.55
N VAL A 75 10.91 9.42 -27.20
CA VAL A 75 11.57 9.72 -25.92
C VAL A 75 11.97 11.19 -25.86
N GLY A 76 12.43 11.76 -26.97
CA GLY A 76 12.75 13.18 -27.09
C GLY A 76 11.55 14.10 -26.94
N GLU A 77 10.41 13.75 -27.52
CA GLU A 77 9.16 14.49 -27.34
C GLU A 77 8.73 14.50 -25.87
N PHE A 78 8.75 13.33 -25.22
CA PHE A 78 8.43 13.23 -23.80
C PHE A 78 9.39 14.03 -22.92
N LEU A 79 10.70 13.96 -23.18
CA LEU A 79 11.70 14.77 -22.50
C LEU A 79 11.42 16.28 -22.65
N SER A 80 10.99 16.71 -23.83
CA SER A 80 10.63 18.11 -24.08
C SER A 80 9.45 18.55 -23.21
N LYS A 81 8.41 17.71 -23.05
CA LYS A 81 7.29 17.98 -22.12
C LYS A 81 7.79 18.13 -20.68
N LEU A 82 8.67 17.22 -20.23
CA LEU A 82 9.21 17.21 -18.86
C LEU A 82 10.09 18.42 -18.56
N ASN A 83 10.96 18.82 -19.49
CA ASN A 83 11.85 19.97 -19.32
C ASN A 83 11.11 21.30 -19.16
N ASP A 84 9.92 21.40 -19.74
CA ASP A 84 9.03 22.55 -19.57
C ASP A 84 8.37 22.58 -18.18
N LEU A 85 8.53 21.54 -17.37
CA LEU A 85 8.05 21.45 -15.99
C LEU A 85 9.22 21.54 -15.00
N ASN A 86 8.92 21.91 -13.76
CA ASN A 86 9.91 21.88 -12.67
C ASN A 86 9.73 20.58 -11.89
N ASN A 87 10.78 20.11 -11.21
CA ASN A 87 10.71 19.07 -10.17
C ASN A 87 9.76 17.92 -10.50
N ILE A 88 9.98 17.26 -11.65
CA ILE A 88 9.20 16.14 -12.16
C ILE A 88 10.15 15.08 -12.71
N SER A 89 9.85 13.81 -12.45
CA SER A 89 10.51 12.66 -13.04
C SER A 89 9.66 12.05 -14.14
N GLY A 90 10.32 11.51 -15.16
CA GLY A 90 9.67 10.90 -16.31
C GLY A 90 9.80 9.39 -16.33
N MET A 91 8.71 8.71 -16.62
CA MET A 91 8.69 7.28 -16.93
C MET A 91 7.98 7.04 -18.26
N MET A 92 8.46 6.08 -19.03
CA MET A 92 7.78 5.61 -20.22
C MET A 92 7.56 4.11 -20.12
N VAL A 93 6.37 3.65 -20.49
CA VAL A 93 5.99 2.23 -20.50
C VAL A 93 5.66 1.81 -21.93
N ALA A 94 6.37 0.83 -22.47
CA ALA A 94 6.16 0.35 -23.84
C ALA A 94 5.77 -1.13 -23.91
N LYS A 95 4.80 -1.47 -24.75
CA LYS A 95 4.42 -2.87 -24.99
C LYS A 95 5.48 -3.66 -25.75
N SER A 96 6.12 -3.04 -26.74
CA SER A 96 7.10 -3.70 -27.63
C SER A 96 8.52 -3.20 -27.42
N GLY A 97 8.82 -2.65 -26.24
CA GLY A 97 10.15 -2.14 -25.87
C GLY A 97 10.60 -0.93 -26.67
N TYR A 98 11.93 -0.78 -26.77
CA TYR A 98 12.59 0.44 -27.24
C TYR A 98 13.72 0.12 -28.21
N GLN A 99 13.93 1.01 -29.18
CA GLN A 99 15.14 0.99 -30.01
C GLN A 99 16.37 1.27 -29.14
N GLU A 100 17.53 0.73 -29.53
CA GLU A 100 18.79 0.89 -28.77
C GLU A 100 19.16 2.36 -28.55
N GLY A 101 19.06 3.19 -29.60
CA GLY A 101 19.30 4.63 -29.48
C GLY A 101 18.28 5.38 -28.62
N ALA A 102 17.09 4.82 -28.40
CA ALA A 102 16.09 5.38 -27.48
C ALA A 102 16.46 5.06 -26.02
N LYS A 103 16.94 3.85 -25.74
CA LYS A 103 17.40 3.44 -24.41
C LYS A 103 18.57 4.30 -23.92
N GLN A 104 19.61 4.42 -24.74
CA GLN A 104 20.79 5.24 -24.42
C GLN A 104 20.42 6.72 -24.22
N PHE A 105 19.48 7.22 -25.03
CA PHE A 105 18.99 8.59 -24.90
C PHE A 105 18.17 8.81 -23.62
N ALA A 106 17.31 7.86 -23.26
CA ALA A 106 16.52 7.92 -22.03
C ALA A 106 17.43 7.89 -20.78
N GLU A 107 18.39 6.96 -20.74
CA GLU A 107 19.33 6.79 -19.63
C GLU A 107 20.15 8.07 -19.39
N SER A 108 20.72 8.65 -20.45
CA SER A 108 21.50 9.89 -20.35
C SER A 108 20.67 11.12 -19.94
N ASN A 109 19.35 11.06 -20.03
CA ASN A 109 18.44 12.16 -19.67
C ASN A 109 17.54 11.84 -18.47
N GLY A 110 17.79 10.74 -17.75
CA GLY A 110 17.05 10.38 -16.53
C GLY A 110 15.58 10.00 -16.76
N ILE A 111 15.23 9.51 -17.95
CA ILE A 111 13.89 8.96 -18.21
C ILE A 111 13.92 7.46 -17.89
N HIS A 112 13.04 7.03 -17.00
CA HIS A 112 12.91 5.62 -16.65
C HIS A 112 12.09 4.88 -17.74
N LEU A 113 12.66 3.81 -18.30
CA LEU A 113 11.98 3.00 -19.30
C LEU A 113 11.54 1.67 -18.69
N MET A 114 10.29 1.28 -18.94
CA MET A 114 9.76 -0.02 -18.58
C MET A 114 9.05 -0.67 -19.76
N GLU A 115 9.06 -1.99 -19.80
CA GLU A 115 8.20 -2.78 -20.68
C GLU A 115 6.98 -3.29 -19.92
N THR A 116 5.91 -3.64 -20.63
CA THR A 116 4.69 -4.20 -20.01
C THR A 116 4.95 -5.46 -19.19
N LYS A 117 5.97 -6.25 -19.57
CA LYS A 117 6.40 -7.45 -18.85
C LYS A 117 7.08 -7.15 -17.51
N ASP A 118 7.53 -5.92 -17.30
CA ASP A 118 8.19 -5.48 -16.06
C ASP A 118 7.17 -4.98 -15.03
N LEU A 119 5.90 -4.76 -15.45
CA LEU A 119 4.82 -4.41 -14.55
C LEU A 119 4.37 -5.65 -13.78
N PRO A 120 4.09 -5.52 -12.47
CA PRO A 120 3.50 -6.61 -11.70
C PRO A 120 2.14 -6.99 -12.29
N SER A 121 1.87 -8.28 -12.37
CA SER A 121 0.58 -8.84 -12.74
C SER A 121 -0.50 -8.50 -11.71
N LEU A 122 -1.77 -8.57 -12.12
CA LEU A 122 -2.89 -8.43 -11.18
C LEU A 122 -2.79 -9.45 -10.03
N GLY A 123 -2.33 -10.68 -10.30
CA GLY A 123 -2.12 -11.70 -9.29
C GLY A 123 -1.08 -11.30 -8.25
N GLU A 124 0.05 -10.72 -8.68
CA GLU A 124 1.10 -10.22 -7.78
C GLU A 124 0.63 -9.02 -6.96
N ILE A 125 -0.13 -8.10 -7.58
CA ILE A 125 -0.72 -6.97 -6.86
C ILE A 125 -1.68 -7.47 -5.79
N VAL A 126 -2.60 -8.37 -6.13
CA VAL A 126 -3.57 -8.94 -5.17
C VAL A 126 -2.85 -9.72 -4.08
N ALA A 127 -1.82 -10.51 -4.41
CA ALA A 127 -1.01 -11.20 -3.42
C ALA A 127 -0.32 -10.22 -2.45
N GLY A 128 0.22 -9.10 -2.97
CA GLY A 128 0.76 -8.01 -2.16
C GLY A 128 -0.29 -7.39 -1.24
N VAL A 129 -1.51 -7.11 -1.75
CA VAL A 129 -2.64 -6.62 -0.94
C VAL A 129 -2.95 -7.56 0.19
N ILE A 130 -3.07 -8.86 -0.11
CA ILE A 130 -3.40 -9.86 0.89
C ILE A 130 -2.30 -9.91 1.96
N LYS A 131 -1.03 -9.89 1.54
CA LYS A 131 0.11 -9.91 2.45
C LYS A 131 0.07 -8.71 3.40
N GLU A 132 -0.04 -7.50 2.87
CA GLU A 132 -0.03 -6.28 3.69
C GLU A 132 -1.29 -6.15 4.56
N ALA A 133 -2.48 -6.47 4.06
CA ALA A 133 -3.74 -6.29 4.81
C ALA A 133 -4.01 -7.39 5.84
N PHE A 134 -3.49 -8.60 5.64
CA PHE A 134 -3.92 -9.76 6.43
C PHE A 134 -2.77 -10.56 7.03
N LEU A 135 -1.55 -10.45 6.50
CA LEU A 135 -0.44 -11.32 6.86
C LEU A 135 0.81 -10.52 7.34
N PRO A 136 0.75 -9.82 8.49
CA PRO A 136 1.90 -9.11 9.06
C PRO A 136 3.04 -10.06 9.45
N ASP A 137 4.28 -9.69 9.17
CA ASP A 137 5.46 -10.42 9.66
C ASP A 137 5.95 -9.91 11.03
N GLU A 138 7.03 -10.50 11.54
CA GLU A 138 7.61 -10.12 12.83
C GLU A 138 8.24 -8.72 12.86
N ALA A 139 8.62 -8.19 11.70
CA ALA A 139 9.22 -6.87 11.55
C ALA A 139 8.18 -5.75 11.46
N THR A 140 6.91 -6.10 11.22
CA THR A 140 5.79 -5.16 11.14
C THR A 140 5.66 -4.37 12.46
N GLN A 141 5.86 -3.05 12.39
CA GLN A 141 5.76 -2.17 13.54
C GLN A 141 4.28 -1.86 13.84
N GLY A 142 3.83 -2.14 15.07
CA GLY A 142 2.49 -1.77 15.52
C GLY A 142 2.32 -0.25 15.58
N ALA A 143 1.29 0.26 14.92
CA ALA A 143 1.01 1.69 14.83
C ALA A 143 -0.48 1.98 15.09
N PRO A 144 -0.99 1.91 16.34
CA PRO A 144 -0.25 1.68 17.58
C PRO A 144 -0.43 0.28 18.18
N PHE A 145 -1.18 -0.60 17.52
CA PHE A 145 -1.66 -1.83 18.15
C PHE A 145 -0.80 -3.05 17.84
N TRP A 146 -0.84 -3.99 18.79
CA TRP A 146 -0.47 -5.39 18.65
C TRP A 146 -1.73 -6.23 18.82
N THR A 147 -1.77 -7.41 18.21
CA THR A 147 -2.86 -8.38 18.36
C THR A 147 -2.32 -9.81 18.27
N LEU A 148 -3.19 -10.81 18.44
CA LEU A 148 -2.86 -12.22 18.29
C LEU A 148 -3.47 -12.74 16.99
N MET A 149 -2.69 -13.49 16.21
CA MET A 149 -3.11 -14.11 14.96
C MET A 149 -2.83 -15.62 15.00
N GLU A 150 -3.73 -16.37 14.37
CA GLU A 150 -3.60 -17.82 14.24
C GLU A 150 -2.42 -18.15 13.31
N ILE A 151 -1.68 -19.19 13.68
CA ILE A 151 -0.65 -19.80 12.86
C ILE A 151 -0.97 -21.26 12.57
N GLN A 152 -0.68 -21.69 11.33
CA GLN A 152 -0.74 -23.08 10.91
C GLN A 152 0.53 -23.42 10.13
N SER A 153 1.21 -24.49 10.52
CA SER A 153 2.49 -24.91 9.92
C SER A 153 3.58 -23.82 9.92
N GLY A 154 3.57 -22.92 10.91
CA GLY A 154 4.52 -21.82 11.03
C GLY A 154 4.18 -20.58 10.22
N GLU A 155 3.09 -20.59 9.44
CA GLU A 155 2.60 -19.43 8.69
C GLU A 155 1.33 -18.88 9.34
N ILE A 156 1.19 -17.57 9.35
CA ILE A 156 -0.04 -16.91 9.79
C ILE A 156 -1.16 -17.14 8.78
N THR A 157 -2.38 -17.37 9.28
CA THR A 157 -3.55 -17.61 8.43
C THR A 157 -4.30 -16.32 8.08
N GLY A 158 -4.05 -15.25 8.82
CA GLY A 158 -4.82 -14.00 8.77
C GLY A 158 -6.07 -14.01 9.66
N THR A 159 -6.32 -15.10 10.39
CA THR A 159 -7.40 -15.16 11.37
C THR A 159 -6.97 -14.54 12.70
N TYR A 160 -7.73 -13.55 13.15
CA TYR A 160 -7.52 -12.89 14.44
C TYR A 160 -8.00 -13.77 15.59
N PHE A 161 -7.28 -13.71 16.71
CA PHE A 161 -7.77 -14.25 17.96
C PHE A 161 -9.03 -13.49 18.41
N SER A 162 -10.01 -14.22 18.93
CA SER A 162 -11.20 -13.64 19.55
C SER A 162 -11.24 -13.98 21.03
N LEU A 163 -11.63 -13.01 21.84
CA LEU A 163 -11.98 -13.26 23.23
C LEU A 163 -13.13 -14.28 23.33
N PRO A 164 -13.15 -15.12 24.37
CA PRO A 164 -14.18 -16.13 24.55
C PRO A 164 -15.54 -15.48 24.88
N GLU A 165 -16.60 -16.14 24.41
CA GLU A 165 -18.02 -15.84 24.63
C GLU A 165 -18.60 -14.60 23.91
N GLY A 166 -19.79 -14.78 23.32
CA GLY A 166 -20.55 -13.70 22.67
C GLY A 166 -20.16 -13.45 21.22
N LYS A 167 -20.24 -12.19 20.81
CA LYS A 167 -19.84 -11.72 19.48
C LYS A 167 -18.31 -11.78 19.37
N PRO A 168 -17.72 -12.13 18.21
CA PRO A 168 -16.27 -12.16 18.08
C PRO A 168 -15.66 -10.79 18.42
N ILE A 169 -14.75 -10.75 19.40
CA ILE A 169 -14.09 -9.53 19.87
C ILE A 169 -12.59 -9.72 19.74
N VAL A 170 -11.98 -8.95 18.84
CA VAL A 170 -10.53 -8.97 18.61
C VAL A 170 -9.84 -8.03 19.60
N PRO A 171 -8.86 -8.53 20.38
CA PRO A 171 -8.14 -7.70 21.33
C PRO A 171 -6.96 -6.98 20.64
N PHE A 172 -6.85 -5.68 20.93
CA PHE A 172 -5.73 -4.82 20.56
C PHE A 172 -4.99 -4.34 21.80
N PHE A 173 -3.67 -4.33 21.73
CA PHE A 173 -2.77 -3.96 22.83
C PHE A 173 -1.81 -2.87 22.38
N TYR A 174 -1.55 -1.87 23.24
CA TYR A 174 -0.49 -0.89 22.98
C TYR A 174 0.92 -1.46 23.14
N SER A 175 1.06 -2.59 23.83
CA SER A 175 2.36 -3.17 24.16
C SER A 175 2.44 -4.62 23.67
N LYS A 176 3.47 -4.91 22.87
CA LYS A 176 3.83 -6.27 22.46
C LYS A 176 3.99 -7.18 23.68
N VAL A 177 4.60 -6.69 24.76
CA VAL A 177 4.84 -7.47 25.99
C VAL A 177 3.53 -7.88 26.65
N ILE A 178 2.53 -6.98 26.67
CA ILE A 178 1.21 -7.29 27.24
C ILE A 178 0.48 -8.32 26.37
N ALA A 179 0.54 -8.16 25.04
CA ALA A 179 -0.02 -9.14 24.12
C ALA A 179 0.61 -10.54 24.28
N GLU A 180 1.94 -10.61 24.45
CA GLU A 180 2.64 -11.88 24.68
C GLU A 180 2.24 -12.53 26.00
N LYS A 181 2.14 -11.75 27.08
CA LYS A 181 1.64 -12.24 28.38
C LYS A 181 0.21 -12.78 28.29
N MET A 182 -0.62 -12.22 27.41
CA MET A 182 -1.95 -12.77 27.15
C MET A 182 -1.88 -14.08 26.38
N ARG A 183 -1.06 -14.12 25.31
CA ARG A 183 -0.84 -15.32 24.49
C ARG A 183 -0.36 -16.51 25.33
N GLU A 184 0.60 -16.29 26.23
CA GLU A 184 1.15 -17.33 27.12
C GLU A 184 0.12 -17.93 28.09
N LYS A 185 -1.01 -17.25 28.31
CA LYS A 185 -2.11 -17.75 29.15
C LYS A 185 -3.16 -18.56 28.39
N LEU A 186 -3.09 -18.59 27.06
CA LEU A 186 -3.99 -19.40 26.24
C LEU A 186 -3.65 -20.89 26.38
N LEU A 187 -4.67 -21.74 26.39
CA LEU A 187 -4.50 -23.19 26.49
C LEU A 187 -3.80 -23.78 25.26
N ASP A 188 -3.96 -23.12 24.12
CA ASP A 188 -3.48 -23.49 22.79
C ASP A 188 -2.50 -22.43 22.25
N ALA A 189 -1.69 -21.83 23.15
CA ALA A 189 -0.78 -20.72 22.86
C ALA A 189 0.17 -20.98 21.67
N GLU A 190 0.46 -22.24 21.36
CA GLU A 190 1.26 -22.67 20.20
C GLU A 190 0.60 -22.39 18.84
N ASN A 191 -0.72 -22.20 18.80
CA ASN A 191 -1.47 -21.87 17.58
C ASN A 191 -1.60 -20.36 17.36
N TRP A 192 -1.05 -19.55 18.26
CA TRP A 192 -1.19 -18.10 18.23
C TRP A 192 0.17 -17.43 18.23
N VAL A 193 0.26 -16.26 17.59
CA VAL A 193 1.45 -15.43 17.59
C VAL A 193 1.07 -13.95 17.70
N VAL A 194 1.91 -13.16 18.37
CA VAL A 194 1.71 -11.71 18.44
C VAL A 194 2.21 -11.03 17.17
N ARG A 195 1.41 -10.12 16.63
CA ARG A 195 1.73 -9.31 15.45
C ARG A 195 1.43 -7.84 15.67
N GLY A 196 2.26 -6.99 15.07
CA GLY A 196 1.97 -5.56 14.96
C GLY A 196 0.83 -5.37 13.96
N VAL A 197 0.00 -4.36 14.21
CA VAL A 197 -1.11 -3.97 13.33
C VAL A 197 -0.73 -2.65 12.68
N SER A 198 -0.47 -2.68 11.36
CA SER A 198 -0.16 -1.48 10.59
C SER A 198 -1.42 -0.63 10.35
N GLN A 199 -1.24 0.61 9.89
CA GLN A 199 -2.36 1.48 9.50
C GLN A 199 -3.21 0.84 8.39
N TYR A 200 -2.56 0.20 7.41
CA TYR A 200 -3.25 -0.49 6.33
C TYR A 200 -4.12 -1.65 6.85
N GLN A 201 -3.59 -2.43 7.79
CA GLN A 201 -4.32 -3.53 8.43
C GLN A 201 -5.47 -3.03 9.29
N LEU A 202 -5.27 -1.97 10.05
CA LEU A 202 -6.31 -1.38 10.88
C LEU A 202 -7.46 -0.84 10.01
N LYS A 203 -7.14 -0.17 8.89
CA LYS A 203 -8.11 0.27 7.87
C LYS A 203 -8.91 -0.94 7.33
N GLY A 204 -8.23 -2.04 7.00
CA GLY A 204 -8.83 -3.29 6.53
C GLY A 204 -9.74 -3.96 7.57
N PHE A 205 -9.28 -4.07 8.81
CA PHE A 205 -10.03 -4.64 9.92
C PHE A 205 -11.31 -3.83 10.20
N VAL A 206 -11.21 -2.50 10.26
CA VAL A 206 -12.34 -1.59 10.46
C VAL A 206 -13.41 -1.75 9.37
N ALA A 207 -13.01 -2.00 8.12
CA ALA A 207 -13.96 -2.27 7.04
C ALA A 207 -14.72 -3.59 7.29
N GLN A 208 -14.06 -4.59 7.86
CA GLN A 208 -14.62 -5.92 8.13
C GLN A 208 -15.51 -5.99 9.37
N MET A 209 -15.34 -5.11 10.36
CA MET A 209 -16.15 -5.09 11.58
C MET A 209 -17.67 -5.09 11.29
N GLU A 210 -18.10 -4.32 10.28
CA GLU A 210 -19.51 -4.28 9.85
C GLU A 210 -19.92 -5.52 9.04
N VAL A 211 -19.04 -5.96 8.14
CA VAL A 211 -19.35 -7.07 7.19
C VAL A 211 -19.44 -8.40 7.92
N LEU A 212 -18.53 -8.63 8.87
CA LEU A 212 -18.39 -9.89 9.59
C LEU A 212 -19.00 -9.86 10.99
N GLY A 213 -19.51 -8.69 11.42
CA GLY A 213 -20.05 -8.53 12.77
C GLY A 213 -19.02 -8.79 13.86
N VAL A 214 -17.79 -8.29 13.67
CA VAL A 214 -16.69 -8.42 14.62
C VAL A 214 -16.54 -7.11 15.41
N GLU A 215 -16.23 -7.22 16.69
CA GLU A 215 -15.91 -6.09 17.58
C GLU A 215 -14.42 -6.04 17.91
N ALA A 216 -13.99 -4.91 18.44
CA ALA A 216 -12.63 -4.71 18.91
C ALA A 216 -12.63 -4.31 20.38
N ALA A 217 -11.65 -4.81 21.12
CA ALA A 217 -11.37 -4.38 22.48
C ALA A 217 -9.96 -3.79 22.55
N VAL A 218 -9.80 -2.62 23.18
CA VAL A 218 -8.48 -2.05 23.45
C VAL A 218 -8.12 -2.31 24.90
N PHE A 219 -6.99 -2.97 25.12
CA PHE A 219 -6.41 -3.19 26.45
C PHE A 219 -5.58 -1.96 26.83
N TYR A 220 -5.99 -1.27 27.90
CA TYR A 220 -5.42 0.01 28.33
C TYR A 220 -4.75 -0.09 29.70
N VAL A 221 -3.75 -0.98 29.82
CA VAL A 221 -2.95 -1.08 31.05
C VAL A 221 -1.49 -0.65 30.80
N PRO A 222 -0.88 0.12 31.72
CA PRO A 222 0.51 0.53 31.59
C PRO A 222 1.49 -0.65 31.78
N TYR A 223 1.09 -1.65 32.57
CA TYR A 223 1.81 -2.90 32.81
C TYR A 223 0.85 -3.98 33.30
N TRP A 224 1.19 -5.25 33.06
CA TRP A 224 0.41 -6.41 33.54
C TRP A 224 1.07 -7.00 34.80
N LYS A 225 0.33 -7.07 35.91
CA LYS A 225 0.76 -7.73 37.16
C LYS A 225 0.61 -9.25 37.11
N GLU A 226 1.64 -9.98 37.54
CA GLU A 226 1.58 -11.45 37.60
C GLU A 226 0.41 -11.94 38.46
N GLY A 227 -0.29 -12.98 37.99
CA GLY A 227 -1.50 -13.52 38.64
C GLY A 227 -2.82 -12.81 38.32
N GLU A 228 -2.79 -11.65 37.65
CA GLU A 228 -4.00 -10.91 37.26
C GLU A 228 -4.68 -11.59 36.05
N THR A 229 -5.95 -11.94 36.20
CA THR A 229 -6.77 -12.61 35.16
C THR A 229 -7.76 -11.65 34.49
N ASP A 230 -8.15 -10.58 35.17
CA ASP A 230 -9.08 -9.57 34.67
C ASP A 230 -8.30 -8.29 34.33
N VAL A 231 -7.95 -8.14 33.05
CA VAL A 231 -7.19 -6.99 32.58
C VAL A 231 -8.14 -5.96 31.98
N PRO A 232 -8.10 -4.70 32.45
CA PRO A 232 -8.93 -3.63 31.92
C PRO A 232 -8.86 -3.52 30.39
N MET A 233 -10.02 -3.68 29.77
CA MET A 233 -10.24 -3.47 28.34
C MET A 233 -11.52 -2.66 28.11
N VAL A 234 -11.60 -2.01 26.96
CA VAL A 234 -12.80 -1.29 26.52
C VAL A 234 -13.17 -1.76 25.13
N ILE A 235 -14.45 -2.11 24.92
CA ILE A 235 -14.97 -2.33 23.57
C ILE A 235 -14.98 -0.97 22.86
N ILE A 236 -14.25 -0.90 21.75
CA ILE A 236 -14.13 0.33 20.98
C ILE A 236 -15.08 0.30 19.76
N PRO A 237 -16.00 1.29 19.63
CA PRO A 237 -16.81 1.42 18.43
C PRO A 237 -15.97 1.68 17.19
N LYS A 238 -16.45 1.21 16.03
CA LYS A 238 -15.79 1.39 14.73
C LYS A 238 -15.46 2.86 14.45
N GLU A 239 -16.38 3.76 14.75
CA GLU A 239 -16.23 5.20 14.52
C GLU A 239 -15.07 5.78 15.34
N LYS A 240 -14.92 5.32 16.59
CA LYS A 240 -13.81 5.73 17.46
C LYS A 240 -12.49 5.10 17.06
N LEU A 241 -12.50 3.85 16.57
CA LEU A 241 -11.30 3.22 16.03
C LEU A 241 -10.80 4.00 14.79
N LYS A 242 -11.71 4.47 13.94
CA LYS A 242 -11.39 5.35 12.80
C LYS A 242 -10.89 6.72 13.21
N GLU A 243 -11.61 7.41 14.09
CA GLU A 243 -11.33 8.81 14.45
C GLU A 243 -9.99 8.97 15.19
N GLU A 244 -9.66 8.03 16.07
CA GLU A 244 -8.54 8.19 17.02
C GLU A 244 -7.26 7.48 16.55
N TYR A 245 -7.37 6.45 15.70
CA TYR A 245 -6.25 5.56 15.39
C TYR A 245 -5.98 5.33 13.91
N ILE A 246 -6.80 5.88 13.00
CA ILE A 246 -6.52 5.83 11.56
C ILE A 246 -6.04 7.19 11.08
N TYR A 247 -4.87 7.22 10.43
CA TYR A 247 -4.30 8.42 9.81
C TYR A 247 -3.75 8.14 8.41
#